data_AF-A0AA35T147-F1
#
_entry.id   AF-A0AA35T147-F1
#
_cell.length_a   1.000
_cell.length_b   1.000
_cell.length_c   1.000
_cell.angle_alpha   90.00
_cell.angle_beta   90.00
_cell.angle_gamma   90.00
#
_symmetry.space_group_name_H-M   'P 1'
#
loop_
_entity.id
_entity.type
_entity.pdbx_description
1 polymer ?
#
loop_
_entity_poly.entity_id
_entity_poly.type
_entity_poly.pdbx_seq_one_letter_code
_entity_poly.pdbx_strand_id
1 'polypeptide(L)'
;MLQITSAQIRKDLSYFGRFGKQGRGYRVRHLLTELKQILGLDAEWNVAVVGVGRLGNAILNYPGFNPDGFHLVAAFDNNPRHLGEDVGGVSVEPMSAMAETVASRNITIAIVAVPSVHTQSVVDQLVECGVRAILNYAPITAQVPAGVWVRNIDPVLALQSMTTI
;
A
#
# COMPACT_ATOMS: atom_id res chain seq x y z
N MET A 1 13.83 19.94 8.01
CA MET A 1 14.81 19.54 9.04
C MET A 1 14.04 19.26 10.31
N LEU A 2 14.14 18.04 10.86
CA LEU A 2 13.52 17.70 12.15
C LEU A 2 14.17 18.57 13.25
N GLN A 3 13.38 19.27 14.07
CA GLN A 3 13.86 20.01 15.24
C GLN A 3 14.21 19.03 16.38
N ILE A 4 15.21 18.17 16.16
CA ILE A 4 15.64 17.16 17.12
C ILE A 4 17.12 17.39 17.42
N THR A 5 17.48 17.39 18.70
CA THR A 5 18.87 17.57 19.12
C THR A 5 19.71 16.32 18.83
N SER A 6 20.99 16.50 18.57
CA SER A 6 21.95 15.40 18.33
C SER A 6 22.03 14.41 19.51
N ALA A 7 21.72 14.88 20.73
CA ALA A 7 21.66 14.05 21.93
C ALA A 7 20.43 13.13 21.91
N GLN A 8 19.28 13.64 21.44
CA GLN A 8 18.04 12.88 21.34
C GLN A 8 18.13 11.81 20.25
N ILE A 9 18.65 12.15 19.06
CA ILE A 9 18.93 11.16 18.00
C ILE A 9 19.84 10.03 18.51
N ARG A 10 20.88 10.37 19.28
CA ARG A 10 21.81 9.38 19.85
C ARG A 10 21.14 8.49 20.88
N LYS A 11 20.31 9.07 21.75
CA LYS A 11 19.54 8.34 22.76
C LYS A 11 18.57 7.38 22.10
N ASP A 12 17.78 7.86 21.15
CA ASP A 12 16.76 7.08 20.45
C ASP A 12 17.40 5.93 19.65
N LEU A 13 18.48 6.20 18.90
CA LEU A 13 19.22 5.16 18.20
C LEU A 13 19.89 4.15 19.14
N SER A 14 20.34 4.58 20.33
CA SER A 14 20.95 3.65 21.29
C SER A 14 19.98 2.61 21.86
N TYR A 15 18.66 2.87 21.82
CA TYR A 15 17.65 1.88 22.20
C TYR A 15 17.57 0.71 21.22
N PHE A 16 17.93 0.92 19.95
CA PHE A 16 17.82 -0.11 18.92
C PHE A 16 19.16 -0.80 18.61
N GLY A 17 20.27 -0.35 19.18
CA GLY A 17 21.60 -0.92 18.93
C GLY A 17 22.74 0.10 18.97
N ARG A 18 23.97 -0.36 18.69
CA ARG A 18 25.17 0.50 18.67
C ARG A 18 25.46 1.00 17.25
N PHE A 19 24.74 2.03 16.80
CA PHE A 19 24.85 2.55 15.41
C PHE A 19 26.08 3.43 15.10
N GLY A 20 27.06 3.53 15.99
CA GLY A 20 28.26 4.33 15.75
C GLY A 20 29.39 4.09 16.75
N LYS A 21 30.60 4.49 16.37
CA LYS A 21 31.75 4.59 17.29
C LYS A 21 31.87 6.02 17.81
N GLN A 22 32.13 6.18 19.11
CA GLN A 22 32.32 7.48 19.74
C GLN A 22 33.34 8.33 18.96
N GLY A 23 32.95 9.55 18.59
CA GLY A 23 33.81 10.50 17.88
C GLY A 23 33.87 10.39 16.35
N ARG A 24 33.21 9.41 15.71
CA ARG A 24 33.25 9.25 14.23
C ARG A 24 31.91 9.41 13.50
N GLY A 25 30.81 9.59 14.22
CA GLY A 25 29.47 9.71 13.63
C GLY A 25 28.90 8.37 13.14
N TYR A 26 27.87 8.44 12.31
CA TYR A 26 27.14 7.29 11.77
C TYR A 26 27.59 6.97 10.34
N ARG A 27 27.71 5.69 10.00
CA ARG A 27 27.84 5.28 8.60
C ARG A 27 26.45 5.34 7.96
N VAL A 28 26.18 6.39 7.17
CA VAL A 28 24.84 6.68 6.61
C VAL A 28 24.17 5.46 5.98
N ARG A 29 24.88 4.70 5.14
CA ARG A 29 24.33 3.49 4.50
C ARG A 29 23.95 2.40 5.50
N HIS A 30 24.79 2.14 6.49
CA HIS A 30 24.52 1.11 7.51
C HIS A 30 23.40 1.52 8.45
N LEU A 31 23.39 2.79 8.90
CA LEU A 31 22.30 3.32 9.71
C LEU A 31 20.96 3.25 8.96
N LEU A 32 20.95 3.56 7.66
CA LEU A 32 19.75 3.46 6.84
C LEU A 32 19.24 2.01 6.74
N THR A 33 20.12 1.04 6.46
CA THR A 33 19.74 -0.39 6.40
C THR A 33 19.19 -0.88 7.73
N GLU A 34 19.85 -0.56 8.83
CA GLU A 34 19.40 -0.98 10.17
C GLU A 34 18.06 -0.32 10.54
N LEU A 35 17.89 0.97 10.26
CA LEU A 35 16.61 1.65 10.47
C LEU A 35 15.50 1.04 9.62
N LYS A 36 15.79 0.63 8.38
CA LYS A 36 14.83 -0.08 7.54
C LYS A 36 14.43 -1.42 8.14
N GLN A 37 15.40 -2.20 8.63
CA GLN A 37 15.12 -3.47 9.31
C GLN A 37 14.29 -3.27 10.60
N ILE A 38 14.67 -2.32 11.45
CA ILE A 38 13.99 -2.02 12.71
C ILE A 38 12.55 -1.53 12.46
N LEU A 39 12.35 -0.70 11.44
CA LEU A 39 11.04 -0.16 11.08
C LEU A 39 10.21 -1.10 10.19
N GLY A 40 10.76 -2.27 9.83
CA GLY A 40 10.09 -3.21 8.93
C GLY A 40 9.92 -2.67 7.50
N LEU A 41 10.72 -1.69 7.09
CA LEU A 41 10.73 -1.11 5.73
C LEU A 41 11.45 -2.00 4.69
N ASP A 42 11.93 -3.18 5.12
CA ASP A 42 12.41 -4.25 4.25
C ASP A 42 11.32 -5.31 3.97
N ALA A 43 10.10 -5.13 4.49
CA ALA A 43 8.99 -6.02 4.19
C ALA A 43 8.45 -5.73 2.79
N GLU A 44 8.49 -6.73 1.91
CA GLU A 44 7.88 -6.69 0.58
C GLU A 44 6.43 -7.18 0.66
N TRP A 45 5.53 -6.44 0.03
CA TRP A 45 4.10 -6.69 0.04
C TRP A 45 3.57 -6.77 -1.38
N ASN A 46 2.95 -7.90 -1.71
CA ASN A 46 2.22 -8.06 -2.95
C ASN A 46 0.83 -7.42 -2.83
N VAL A 47 0.53 -6.55 -3.78
CA VAL A 47 -0.66 -5.70 -3.80
C VAL A 47 -1.47 -5.98 -5.07
N ALA A 48 -2.78 -6.18 -4.91
CA ALA A 48 -3.73 -6.18 -6.01
C ALA A 48 -4.38 -4.80 -6.19
N VAL A 49 -4.71 -4.43 -7.43
CA VAL A 49 -5.55 -3.26 -7.73
C VAL A 49 -6.88 -3.74 -8.31
N VAL A 50 -8.01 -3.33 -7.73
CA VAL A 50 -9.34 -3.64 -8.25
C VAL A 50 -10.01 -2.37 -8.79
N GLY A 51 -10.41 -2.42 -10.06
CA GLY A 51 -10.95 -1.29 -10.80
C GLY A 51 -9.86 -0.58 -11.59
N VAL A 52 -9.72 -0.93 -12.86
CA VAL A 52 -8.74 -0.39 -13.84
C VAL A 52 -9.38 0.72 -14.69
N GLY A 53 -10.19 1.56 -14.04
CA GLY A 53 -10.64 2.82 -14.63
C GLY A 53 -9.51 3.86 -14.68
N ARG A 54 -9.87 5.15 -14.76
CA ARG A 54 -8.87 6.25 -14.80
C ARG A 54 -7.93 6.24 -13.59
N LEU A 55 -8.49 6.06 -12.39
CA LEU A 55 -7.72 6.07 -11.14
C LEU A 55 -6.86 4.81 -10.99
N GLY A 56 -7.42 3.63 -11.24
CA GLY A 56 -6.66 2.38 -11.22
C GLY A 56 -5.49 2.38 -12.20
N ASN A 57 -5.71 2.89 -13.42
CA ASN A 57 -4.65 3.09 -14.40
C ASN A 57 -3.54 4.01 -13.86
N ALA A 58 -3.89 5.13 -13.23
CA ALA A 58 -2.91 6.04 -12.66
C ALA A 58 -2.12 5.40 -11.50
N ILE A 59 -2.78 4.59 -10.68
CA ILE A 59 -2.16 3.84 -9.58
C ILE A 59 -1.17 2.81 -10.12
N LEU A 60 -1.58 2.00 -11.12
CA LEU A 60 -0.74 0.97 -11.73
C LEU A 60 0.52 1.53 -12.39
N ASN A 61 0.44 2.74 -12.93
CA ASN A 61 1.58 3.43 -13.56
C ASN A 61 2.42 4.26 -12.58
N TYR A 62 2.09 4.28 -11.27
CA TYR A 62 2.81 5.09 -10.31
C TYR A 62 4.07 4.35 -9.79
N PRO A 63 5.29 4.86 -10.09
CA PRO A 63 6.52 4.16 -9.73
C PRO A 63 6.85 4.22 -8.23
N GLY A 64 6.12 5.00 -7.44
CA GLY A 64 6.44 5.24 -6.03
C GLY A 64 6.06 4.11 -5.07
N PHE A 65 5.38 3.05 -5.52
CA PHE A 65 5.07 1.90 -4.67
C PHE A 65 6.29 0.98 -4.46
N ASN A 66 7.05 0.69 -5.52
CA ASN A 66 8.17 -0.25 -5.46
C ASN A 66 9.29 0.16 -4.49
N PRO A 67 9.75 1.43 -4.42
CA PRO A 67 10.80 1.85 -3.49
C PRO A 67 10.49 1.62 -2.02
N ASP A 68 9.20 1.55 -1.67
CA ASP A 68 8.70 1.36 -0.31
C ASP A 68 8.24 -0.08 -0.04
N GLY A 69 8.60 -1.04 -0.91
CA GLY A 69 8.32 -2.46 -0.73
C GLY A 69 6.90 -2.88 -1.13
N PHE A 70 6.13 -2.05 -1.84
CA PHE A 70 4.81 -2.41 -2.33
C PHE A 70 4.88 -2.78 -3.82
N HIS A 71 4.63 -4.05 -4.14
CA HIS A 71 4.64 -4.56 -5.50
C HIS A 71 3.22 -4.72 -6.02
N LEU A 72 2.85 -3.91 -7.01
CA LEU A 72 1.59 -4.11 -7.72
C LEU A 72 1.76 -5.33 -8.63
N VAL A 73 1.19 -6.47 -8.24
CA VAL A 73 1.42 -7.76 -8.92
C VAL A 73 0.19 -8.30 -9.62
N ALA A 74 -0.99 -7.71 -9.39
CA ALA A 74 -2.24 -8.12 -10.02
C ALA A 74 -3.17 -6.92 -10.18
N ALA A 75 -3.94 -6.92 -11.26
CA ALA A 75 -5.01 -5.96 -11.49
C ALA A 75 -6.29 -6.70 -11.89
N PHE A 76 -7.44 -6.27 -11.38
CA PHE A 76 -8.74 -6.90 -11.67
C PHE A 76 -9.76 -5.87 -12.15
N ASP A 77 -10.51 -6.22 -13.19
CA ASP A 77 -11.65 -5.43 -13.67
C ASP A 77 -12.76 -6.35 -14.21
N ASN A 78 -13.96 -5.79 -14.38
CA ASN A 78 -15.11 -6.50 -14.98
C ASN A 78 -15.42 -6.03 -16.42
N ASN A 79 -14.83 -4.90 -16.84
CA ASN A 79 -15.01 -4.33 -18.16
C ASN A 79 -14.18 -5.16 -19.16
N PRO A 80 -14.83 -5.84 -20.13
CA PRO A 80 -14.13 -6.68 -21.09
C PRO A 80 -13.07 -5.95 -21.90
N ARG A 81 -13.14 -4.61 -21.99
CA ARG A 81 -12.16 -3.80 -22.71
C ARG A 81 -10.79 -3.73 -22.04
N HIS A 82 -10.75 -3.89 -20.72
CA HIS A 82 -9.49 -3.84 -19.97
C HIS A 82 -8.86 -5.22 -19.79
N LEU A 83 -9.63 -6.30 -19.94
CA LEU A 83 -9.13 -7.66 -19.72
C LEU A 83 -7.99 -8.00 -20.68
N GLY A 84 -6.86 -8.46 -20.14
CA GLY A 84 -5.64 -8.77 -20.87
C GLY A 84 -4.78 -7.57 -21.24
N GLU A 85 -5.23 -6.34 -20.94
CA GLU A 85 -4.39 -5.14 -21.07
C GLU A 85 -3.21 -5.22 -20.10
N ASP A 86 -2.02 -4.80 -20.55
CA ASP A 86 -0.88 -4.58 -19.66
C ASP A 86 -0.83 -3.11 -19.27
N VAL A 87 -0.95 -2.83 -17.97
CA VAL A 87 -0.93 -1.49 -17.42
C VAL A 87 0.18 -1.42 -16.39
N GLY A 88 1.23 -0.65 -16.67
CA GLY A 88 2.38 -0.52 -15.77
C GLY A 88 3.16 -1.82 -15.55
N GLY A 89 3.11 -2.77 -16.50
CA GLY A 89 3.74 -4.09 -16.36
C GLY A 89 2.90 -5.12 -15.60
N VAL A 90 1.61 -4.82 -15.36
CA VAL A 90 0.65 -5.70 -14.69
C VAL A 90 -0.48 -6.03 -15.66
N SER A 91 -0.70 -7.32 -15.91
CA SER A 91 -1.83 -7.76 -16.73
C SER A 91 -3.14 -7.66 -15.96
N VAL A 92 -4.17 -7.12 -16.60
CA VAL A 92 -5.52 -7.01 -16.03
C VAL A 92 -6.28 -8.32 -16.22
N GLU A 93 -6.69 -8.90 -15.11
CA GLU A 93 -7.36 -10.19 -15.01
C GLU A 93 -8.88 -10.01 -14.74
N PRO A 94 -9.72 -10.98 -15.12
CA PRO A 94 -11.13 -10.93 -14.78
C PRO A 94 -11.32 -11.14 -13.27
N MET A 95 -12.37 -10.53 -12.71
CA MET A 95 -12.76 -10.72 -11.30
C MET A 95 -12.89 -12.19 -10.88
N SER A 96 -13.26 -13.09 -11.80
CA SER A 96 -13.38 -14.52 -11.53
C SER A 96 -12.04 -15.22 -11.24
N ALA A 97 -10.91 -14.65 -11.67
CA ALA A 97 -9.57 -15.18 -11.39
C ALA A 97 -9.02 -14.72 -10.02
N MET A 98 -9.71 -13.81 -9.33
CA MET A 98 -9.21 -13.15 -8.12
C MET A 98 -8.76 -14.14 -7.04
N ALA A 99 -9.58 -15.15 -6.74
CA ALA A 99 -9.27 -16.10 -5.67
C ALA A 99 -7.97 -16.89 -5.93
N GLU A 100 -7.78 -17.36 -7.17
CA GLU A 100 -6.59 -18.11 -7.58
C GLU A 100 -5.35 -17.20 -7.59
N THR A 101 -5.48 -16.00 -8.14
CA THR A 101 -4.37 -15.05 -8.26
C THR A 101 -3.93 -14.51 -6.89
N VAL A 102 -4.88 -14.21 -6.00
CA VAL A 102 -4.59 -13.77 -4.62
C VAL A 102 -3.81 -14.86 -3.87
N ALA A 103 -4.26 -16.11 -3.95
CA ALA A 103 -3.60 -17.23 -3.29
C ALA A 103 -2.21 -17.52 -3.86
N SER A 104 -2.10 -17.65 -5.19
CA SER A 104 -0.83 -18.02 -5.85
C SER A 104 0.25 -16.95 -5.72
N ARG A 105 -0.13 -15.66 -5.68
CA ARG A 105 0.79 -14.53 -5.54
C ARG A 105 0.92 -14.04 -4.10
N ASN A 106 0.35 -14.73 -3.11
CA ASN A 106 0.39 -14.34 -1.69
C ASN A 106 -0.01 -12.87 -1.45
N ILE A 107 -1.10 -12.43 -2.10
CA ILE A 107 -1.56 -11.04 -2.01
C ILE A 107 -2.29 -10.85 -0.68
N THR A 108 -1.78 -9.94 0.17
CA THR A 108 -2.38 -9.63 1.48
C THR A 108 -2.95 -8.22 1.56
N ILE A 109 -2.61 -7.37 0.58
CA ILE A 109 -3.03 -5.97 0.47
C ILE A 109 -3.76 -5.76 -0.87
N ALA A 110 -4.83 -4.96 -0.86
CA ALA A 110 -5.50 -4.54 -2.08
C ALA A 110 -5.80 -3.04 -2.10
N ILE A 111 -5.79 -2.46 -3.29
CA ILE A 111 -6.26 -1.10 -3.57
C ILE A 111 -7.59 -1.22 -4.31
N VAL A 112 -8.62 -0.53 -3.82
CA VAL A 112 -9.96 -0.55 -4.41
C VAL A 112 -10.27 0.82 -5.00
N ALA A 113 -10.44 0.87 -6.32
CA ALA A 113 -10.69 2.07 -7.11
C ALA A 113 -11.93 1.92 -8.01
N VAL A 114 -12.97 1.24 -7.50
CA VAL A 114 -14.24 1.02 -8.19
C VAL A 114 -15.30 2.07 -7.80
N PRO A 115 -16.36 2.25 -8.60
CA PRO A 115 -17.51 3.07 -8.19
C PRO A 115 -18.13 2.60 -6.87
N SER A 116 -18.72 3.53 -6.10
CA SER A 116 -19.30 3.26 -4.77
C SER A 116 -20.28 2.09 -4.75
N VAL A 117 -21.09 1.94 -5.80
CA VAL A 117 -22.12 0.88 -5.93
C VAL A 117 -21.52 -0.52 -5.89
N HIS A 118 -20.25 -0.67 -6.30
CA HIS A 118 -19.56 -1.97 -6.34
C HIS A 118 -18.57 -2.17 -5.17
N THR A 119 -18.29 -1.13 -4.39
CA THR A 119 -17.20 -1.15 -3.41
C THR A 119 -17.38 -2.23 -2.34
N GLN A 120 -18.57 -2.35 -1.73
CA GLN A 120 -18.82 -3.36 -0.70
C GLN A 120 -18.61 -4.78 -1.23
N SER A 121 -19.22 -5.10 -2.37
CA SER A 121 -19.10 -6.44 -2.98
C SER A 121 -17.66 -6.80 -3.34
N VAL A 122 -16.87 -5.84 -3.84
CA VAL A 122 -15.44 -6.05 -4.13
C VAL A 122 -14.65 -6.28 -2.84
N VAL A 123 -14.92 -5.50 -1.79
CA VAL A 123 -14.26 -5.65 -0.50
C VAL A 123 -14.57 -7.02 0.12
N ASP A 124 -15.82 -7.47 0.07
CA ASP A 124 -16.22 -8.77 0.58
C ASP A 124 -15.48 -9.91 -0.15
N GLN A 125 -15.40 -9.85 -1.48
CA GLN A 125 -14.64 -10.82 -2.28
C GLN A 125 -13.15 -10.85 -1.94
N LEU A 126 -12.52 -9.68 -1.77
CA LEU A 126 -11.12 -9.58 -1.37
C LEU A 126 -10.89 -10.23 0.01
N VAL A 127 -11.79 -9.95 0.97
CA VAL A 127 -11.73 -10.52 2.33
C VAL A 127 -11.87 -12.04 2.29
N GLU A 128 -12.80 -12.57 1.50
CA GLU A 128 -12.99 -14.01 1.27
C GLU A 128 -11.75 -14.66 0.66
N CYS A 129 -11.07 -13.96 -0.26
CA CYS A 129 -9.81 -14.42 -0.85
C CYS A 129 -8.61 -14.36 0.10
N GLY A 130 -8.78 -13.80 1.31
CA GLY A 130 -7.73 -13.74 2.34
C GLY A 130 -6.98 -12.41 2.42
N VAL A 131 -7.38 -11.39 1.66
CA VAL A 131 -6.82 -10.03 1.80
C VAL A 131 -7.20 -9.47 3.18
N ARG A 132 -6.22 -8.86 3.85
CA ARG A 132 -6.39 -8.35 5.24
C ARG A 132 -6.21 -6.83 5.34
N ALA A 133 -5.61 -6.19 4.35
CA ALA A 133 -5.47 -4.74 4.31
C ALA A 133 -6.00 -4.18 2.98
N ILE A 134 -6.84 -3.15 3.06
CA ILE A 134 -7.50 -2.55 1.90
C ILE A 134 -7.31 -1.03 1.93
N LEU A 135 -6.72 -0.48 0.88
CA LEU A 135 -6.70 0.95 0.61
C LEU A 135 -7.86 1.30 -0.32
N ASN A 136 -8.89 1.94 0.21
CA ASN A 136 -10.12 2.22 -0.50
C ASN A 136 -10.15 3.68 -0.99
N TYR A 137 -10.25 3.87 -2.30
CA TYR A 137 -10.42 5.18 -2.94
C TYR A 137 -11.89 5.52 -3.25
N ALA A 138 -12.82 4.60 -3.00
CA ALA A 138 -14.24 4.90 -3.17
C ALA A 138 -14.74 5.83 -2.05
N PRO A 139 -15.67 6.76 -2.34
CA PRO A 139 -16.19 7.72 -1.36
C PRO A 139 -17.23 7.10 -0.41
N ILE A 140 -17.06 5.83 -0.07
CA ILE A 140 -17.86 5.13 0.95
C ILE A 140 -16.96 4.28 1.82
N THR A 141 -17.33 4.10 3.09
CA THR A 141 -16.64 3.17 3.98
C THR A 141 -17.28 1.79 3.86
N ALA A 142 -16.52 0.81 3.35
CA ALA A 142 -16.96 -0.58 3.32
C ALA A 142 -16.96 -1.18 4.74
N GLN A 143 -17.94 -2.04 5.02
CA GLN A 143 -17.98 -2.83 6.25
C GLN A 143 -17.08 -4.06 6.09
N VAL A 144 -16.29 -4.37 7.11
CA VAL A 144 -15.37 -5.51 7.11
C VAL A 144 -15.41 -6.24 8.46
N PRO A 145 -15.12 -7.56 8.48
CA PRO A 145 -15.03 -8.30 9.73
C PRO A 145 -13.81 -7.86 10.57
N ALA A 146 -13.81 -8.27 11.84
CA ALA A 146 -12.68 -8.02 12.74
C ALA A 146 -11.38 -8.63 12.18
N GLY A 147 -10.27 -7.90 12.32
CA GLY A 147 -8.96 -8.32 11.81
C GLY A 147 -8.68 -7.92 10.36
N VAL A 148 -9.63 -7.30 9.66
CA VAL A 148 -9.40 -6.66 8.36
C VAL A 148 -9.28 -5.15 8.54
N TRP A 149 -8.28 -4.57 7.91
CA TRP A 149 -7.98 -3.15 7.97
C TRP A 149 -8.41 -2.47 6.68
N VAL A 150 -9.26 -1.45 6.79
CA VAL A 150 -9.64 -0.61 5.65
C VAL A 150 -9.21 0.83 5.93
N ARG A 151 -8.47 1.41 4.98
CA ARG A 151 -8.12 2.83 5.01
C ARG A 151 -8.74 3.53 3.81
N ASN A 152 -9.59 4.52 4.07
CA ASN A 152 -10.18 5.33 3.01
C ASN A 152 -9.23 6.49 2.65
N ILE A 153 -9.10 6.76 1.35
CA ILE A 153 -8.43 7.93 0.80
C ILE A 153 -9.47 8.76 0.07
N ASP A 154 -9.80 9.91 0.64
CA ASP A 154 -10.63 10.92 0.01
C ASP A 154 -9.82 12.22 -0.15
N PRO A 155 -9.38 12.55 -1.38
CA PRO A 155 -8.64 13.78 -1.65
C PRO A 155 -9.43 15.05 -1.28
N VAL A 156 -10.77 15.02 -1.36
CA VAL A 156 -11.61 16.16 -1.01
C VAL A 156 -11.58 16.37 0.49
N LEU A 157 -11.76 15.30 1.27
CA LEU A 157 -11.66 15.38 2.73
C LEU A 157 -10.27 15.82 3.19
N ALA A 158 -9.21 15.35 2.52
CA ALA A 158 -7.85 15.78 2.77
C ALA A 158 -7.69 17.30 2.55
N LEU A 159 -8.16 17.83 1.42
CA LEU A 159 -8.14 19.27 1.15
C LEU A 159 -8.98 20.07 2.14
N GLN A 160 -10.18 19.60 2.49
CA GLN A 160 -11.04 20.24 3.49
C GLN A 160 -10.34 20.36 4.84
N SER A 161 -9.64 19.32 5.29
CA SER A 161 -8.87 19.36 6.54
C SER A 161 -7.78 20.45 6.55
N MET A 162 -7.29 20.86 5.37
CA MET A 162 -6.32 21.95 5.21
C MET A 162 -6.96 23.33 5.13
N THR A 163 -8.28 23.43 4.99
CA THR A 163 -9.01 24.71 4.95
C THR A 163 -9.44 25.21 6.33
N THR A 164 -9.43 24.33 7.34
CA THR A 164 -9.77 24.67 8.73
C THR A 164 -8.56 25.21 9.51
N ILE A 165 -7.73 26.04 8.86
CA ILE A 165 -6.62 26.77 9.49
C ILE A 165 -7.15 28.07 10.10
#